data_AF-A0A0C2CFN7-F1
#
_entry.id   AF-A0A0C2CFN7-F1
#
_cell.length_a   1.000
_cell.length_b   1.000
_cell.length_c   1.000
_cell.angle_alpha   90.00
_cell.angle_beta   90.00
_cell.angle_gamma   90.00
#
_symmetry.space_group_name_H-M   'P 1'
#
loop_
_entity.id
_entity.type
_entity.pdbx_description
1 polymer ?
#
loop_
_entity_poly.entity_id
_entity_poly.type
_entity_poly.pdbx_seq_one_letter_code
_entity_poly.pdbx_strand_id
1 'polypeptide(L)'
;MDASSSSSSLEPTDGKYFCRKSCTAVNMVAITDARGRFLYVDCRFPARCHDSTIWSRSVGSRLFEDGRTAPGYRLLGGSGFGNSASIVTPNRDAAARHDERKENFDVELSHAQIVAEQAFGALERRFPILYNIARLSIRRYK
;
A
#
# COMPACT_ATOMS: atom_id res chain seq x y z
N MET A 1 51.53 -11.36 12.24
CA MET A 1 50.95 -10.36 13.17
C MET A 1 49.74 -9.81 12.46
N ASP A 2 48.59 -10.38 12.80
CA ASP A 2 47.35 -10.23 12.07
C ASP A 2 46.82 -8.80 12.19
N ALA A 3 46.65 -8.14 11.04
CA ALA A 3 45.89 -6.91 10.94
C ALA A 3 44.41 -7.31 10.98
N SER A 4 43.83 -7.26 12.18
CA SER A 4 42.39 -7.35 12.43
C SER A 4 41.66 -6.30 11.60
N SER A 5 41.20 -6.70 10.43
CA SER A 5 40.26 -5.92 9.62
C SER A 5 38.94 -5.89 10.37
N SER A 6 38.60 -4.73 10.91
CA SER A 6 37.31 -4.42 11.49
C SER A 6 36.23 -4.67 10.44
N SER A 7 35.55 -5.81 10.54
CA SER A 7 34.27 -6.01 9.88
C SER A 7 33.29 -5.04 10.52
N SER A 8 33.12 -3.86 9.93
CA SER A 8 32.03 -2.96 10.30
C SER A 8 30.73 -3.66 9.95
N SER A 9 30.14 -4.34 10.93
CA SER A 9 28.79 -4.86 10.88
C SER A 9 27.86 -3.72 10.44
N LEU A 10 27.23 -3.89 9.28
CA LEU A 10 26.20 -2.99 8.77
C LEU A 10 24.98 -3.05 9.72
N GLU A 11 24.95 -2.15 10.69
CA GLU A 11 23.80 -1.96 11.58
C GLU A 11 23.25 -0.53 11.39
N PRO A 12 21.92 -0.33 11.41
CA PRO A 12 20.85 -1.14 10.88
C PRO A 12 20.24 -0.44 9.66
N THR A 13 19.61 -1.21 8.77
CA THR A 13 18.52 -0.72 7.92
C THR A 13 17.63 0.21 8.75
N ASP A 14 17.45 1.49 8.39
CA ASP A 14 16.53 2.40 9.10
C ASP A 14 15.23 1.61 9.34
N GLY A 15 14.91 1.37 10.62
CA GLY A 15 13.89 0.39 11.02
C GLY A 15 12.53 0.66 10.38
N LYS A 16 12.31 1.90 9.90
CA LYS A 16 11.14 2.32 9.12
C LYS A 16 10.96 1.54 7.81
N TYR A 17 12.04 1.11 7.15
CA TYR A 17 12.00 0.33 5.91
C TYR A 17 11.96 -1.18 6.14
N PHE A 18 12.15 -1.64 7.38
CA PHE A 18 12.11 -3.07 7.69
C PHE A 18 10.66 -3.53 7.92
N CYS A 19 10.15 -4.38 7.03
CA CYS A 19 8.76 -4.84 7.02
C CYS A 19 8.56 -6.10 7.87
N ARG A 20 7.29 -6.53 8.04
CA ARG A 20 6.92 -7.72 8.82
C ARG A 20 7.38 -9.06 8.19
N LYS A 21 7.77 -9.04 6.91
CA LYS A 21 8.37 -10.19 6.21
C LYS A 21 9.89 -10.29 6.43
N SER A 22 10.43 -9.55 7.40
CA SER A 22 11.85 -9.54 7.75
C SER A 22 12.78 -9.15 6.59
N CYS A 23 12.34 -8.20 5.76
CA CYS A 23 13.14 -7.63 4.67
C CYS A 23 12.97 -6.11 4.58
N THR A 24 13.91 -5.47 3.88
CA THR A 24 13.81 -4.04 3.54
C THR A 24 12.83 -3.86 2.40
N ALA A 25 11.82 -3.01 2.58
CA ALA A 25 10.79 -2.73 1.60
C ALA A 25 10.36 -1.26 1.63
N VAL A 26 9.65 -0.86 0.58
CA VAL A 26 8.86 0.38 0.52
C VAL A 26 7.38 0.01 0.57
N ASN A 27 6.55 0.90 1.11
CA ASN A 27 5.10 0.73 1.05
C ASN A 27 4.55 1.45 -0.19
N MET A 28 3.60 0.80 -0.87
CA MET A 28 2.96 1.26 -2.09
C MET A 28 1.45 1.45 -1.85
N VAL A 29 0.95 2.64 -2.11
CA VAL A 29 -0.49 2.90 -2.26
C VAL A 29 -0.80 3.09 -3.74
N ALA A 30 -1.90 2.53 -4.22
CA ALA A 30 -2.29 2.62 -5.61
C ALA A 30 -3.80 2.77 -5.78
N ILE A 31 -4.20 3.36 -6.91
CA ILE A 31 -5.59 3.36 -7.38
C ILE A 31 -5.67 2.40 -8.55
N THR A 32 -6.64 1.49 -8.52
CA THR A 32 -6.94 0.59 -9.63
C THR A 32 -8.34 0.86 -10.16
N ASP A 33 -8.55 0.61 -11.45
CA ASP A 33 -9.90 0.59 -12.01
C ASP A 33 -10.54 -0.80 -11.88
N ALA A 34 -11.80 -0.92 -12.30
CA ALA A 34 -12.55 -2.18 -12.25
C ALA A 34 -11.96 -3.30 -13.14
N ARG A 35 -10.95 -3.01 -13.98
CA ARG A 35 -10.22 -3.98 -14.80
C ARG A 35 -8.86 -4.33 -14.19
N GLY A 36 -8.56 -3.87 -12.99
CA GLY A 36 -7.28 -4.07 -12.32
C GLY A 36 -6.12 -3.27 -12.93
N ARG A 37 -6.39 -2.22 -13.71
CA ARG A 37 -5.32 -1.35 -14.25
C ARG A 37 -4.95 -0.31 -13.20
N PHE A 38 -3.66 -0.17 -12.93
CA PHE A 38 -3.13 0.87 -12.05
C PHE A 38 -3.29 2.24 -12.72
N LEU A 39 -4.06 3.13 -12.10
CA LEU A 39 -4.28 4.51 -12.54
C LEU A 39 -3.38 5.51 -11.79
N TYR A 40 -2.96 5.14 -10.57
CA TYR A 40 -2.10 5.94 -9.71
C TYR A 40 -1.25 5.01 -8.85
N VAL A 41 0.00 5.40 -8.58
CA VAL A 41 0.93 4.68 -7.72
C VAL A 41 1.76 5.68 -6.92
N ASP A 42 1.94 5.42 -5.62
CA ASP A 42 2.84 6.14 -4.74
C ASP A 42 3.64 5.16 -3.87
N CYS A 43 4.96 5.08 -4.14
CA CYS A 43 5.89 4.17 -3.45
C CYS A 43 6.96 4.91 -2.65
N ARG A 44 6.73 6.18 -2.30
CA ARG A 44 7.76 7.06 -1.69
C ARG A 44 7.95 6.83 -0.19
N PHE A 45 7.22 5.89 0.40
CA PHE A 45 7.12 5.76 1.85
C PHE A 45 7.80 4.49 2.36
N PRO A 46 8.39 4.54 3.58
CA PRO A 46 8.98 3.37 4.20
C PRO A 46 7.96 2.26 4.47
N ALA A 47 8.40 1.00 4.52
CA ALA A 47 7.54 -0.16 4.76
C ALA A 47 6.62 -0.06 5.98
N ARG A 48 7.03 0.61 7.05
CA ARG A 48 6.24 0.74 8.29
C ARG A 48 5.24 1.88 8.28
N CYS A 49 5.13 2.64 7.18
CA CYS A 49 4.15 3.71 7.08
C CYS A 49 2.75 3.11 6.85
N HIS A 50 1.74 3.59 7.59
CA HIS A 50 0.35 3.15 7.41
C HIS A 50 -0.23 3.69 6.10
N ASP A 51 -1.05 2.88 5.42
CA ASP A 51 -1.67 3.25 4.14
C ASP A 51 -2.49 4.55 4.23
N SER A 52 -3.20 4.76 5.35
CA SER A 52 -3.90 6.01 5.65
C SER A 52 -2.98 7.24 5.69
N THR A 53 -1.75 7.07 6.21
CA THR A 53 -0.75 8.14 6.28
C THR A 53 -0.14 8.42 4.92
N ILE A 54 0.07 7.37 4.12
CA ILE A 54 0.54 7.51 2.74
C ILE A 54 -0.51 8.24 1.90
N TRP A 55 -1.76 7.81 1.99
CA TRP A 55 -2.88 8.40 1.25
C TRP A 55 -3.04 9.88 1.57
N SER A 56 -3.12 10.26 2.85
CA SER A 56 -3.31 11.68 3.25
C SER A 56 -2.20 12.61 2.77
N ARG A 57 -1.01 12.08 2.46
CA ARG A 57 0.15 12.84 1.94
C ARG A 57 0.29 12.76 0.41
N SER A 58 -0.50 11.91 -0.22
CA SER A 58 -0.41 11.59 -1.64
C SER A 58 -0.97 12.72 -2.52
N VAL A 59 -0.52 12.78 -3.77
CA VAL A 59 -1.15 13.67 -4.78
C VAL A 59 -2.56 13.18 -5.08
N GLY A 60 -2.78 11.86 -5.06
CA GLY A 60 -4.08 11.24 -5.24
C GLY A 60 -5.15 11.82 -4.31
N SER A 61 -4.92 11.83 -3.00
CA SER A 61 -5.89 12.37 -2.03
C SER A 61 -6.24 13.82 -2.31
N ARG A 62 -5.23 14.67 -2.59
CA ARG A 62 -5.46 16.07 -2.93
C ARG A 62 -6.31 16.23 -4.19
N LEU A 63 -6.10 15.43 -5.24
CA LEU A 63 -6.91 15.52 -6.44
C LEU A 63 -8.40 15.23 -6.17
N PHE A 64 -8.70 14.26 -5.31
CA PHE A 64 -10.08 13.96 -4.91
C PHE A 64 -10.67 15.03 -3.99
N GLU A 65 -9.90 15.50 -3.01
CA GLU A 65 -10.34 16.53 -2.05
C GLU A 65 -10.58 17.89 -2.74
N ASP A 66 -9.75 18.25 -3.72
CA ASP A 66 -9.89 19.48 -4.51
C ASP A 66 -10.99 19.36 -5.58
N GLY A 67 -11.70 18.23 -5.66
CA GLY A 67 -12.75 18.00 -6.67
C GLY A 67 -12.23 17.95 -8.11
N ARG A 68 -10.94 17.63 -8.31
CA ARG A 68 -10.28 17.55 -9.62
C ARG A 68 -10.43 16.20 -10.30
N THR A 69 -11.09 15.25 -9.62
CA THR A 69 -11.48 13.95 -10.15
C THR A 69 -12.93 13.97 -10.63
N ALA A 70 -13.43 12.81 -11.11
CA ALA A 70 -14.83 12.69 -11.52
C ALA A 70 -15.77 13.18 -10.39
N PRO A 71 -16.58 14.24 -10.63
CA PRO A 71 -17.44 14.80 -9.60
C PRO A 71 -18.45 13.78 -9.06
N GLY A 72 -18.66 13.78 -7.75
CA GLY A 72 -19.61 12.87 -7.09
C GLY A 72 -19.10 11.44 -6.86
N TYR A 73 -17.87 11.13 -7.27
CA TYR A 73 -17.28 9.81 -7.03
C TYR A 73 -16.28 9.83 -5.89
N ARG A 74 -16.20 8.69 -5.19
CA ARG A 74 -15.18 8.39 -4.17
C ARG A 74 -14.52 7.06 -4.50
N LEU A 75 -13.31 6.89 -4.02
CA LEU A 75 -12.61 5.61 -4.08
C LEU A 75 -13.16 4.64 -3.05
N LEU A 76 -13.09 3.36 -3.39
CA LEU A 76 -13.39 2.25 -2.50
C LEU A 76 -12.06 1.78 -1.88
N GLY A 77 -11.92 1.91 -0.56
CA GLY A 77 -10.70 1.61 0.18
C GLY A 77 -10.85 0.44 1.14
N GLY A 78 -9.72 -0.20 1.44
CA GLY A 78 -9.59 -1.16 2.54
C GLY A 78 -9.77 -0.52 3.93
N SER A 79 -9.93 -1.37 4.95
CA SER A 79 -10.04 -0.93 6.35
C SER A 79 -8.79 -0.21 6.89
N GLY A 80 -7.64 -0.37 6.21
CA GLY A 80 -6.38 0.33 6.50
C GLY A 80 -6.39 1.82 6.13
N PHE A 81 -7.39 2.29 5.37
CA PHE A 81 -7.60 3.70 5.06
C PHE A 81 -8.54 4.38 6.06
N GLY A 82 -8.54 5.70 6.07
CA GLY A 82 -9.54 6.50 6.77
C GLY A 82 -10.71 6.85 5.84
N ASN A 83 -11.95 6.71 6.33
CA ASN A 83 -13.12 7.21 5.63
C ASN A 83 -13.05 8.75 5.50
N SER A 84 -13.29 9.28 4.31
CA SER A 84 -13.07 10.69 3.98
C SER A 84 -13.87 11.12 2.75
N ALA A 85 -13.71 12.37 2.32
CA ALA A 85 -14.28 12.87 1.07
C ALA A 85 -13.72 12.13 -0.17
N SER A 86 -12.53 11.54 -0.07
CA SER A 86 -11.85 10.86 -1.17
C SER A 86 -12.01 9.34 -1.17
N ILE A 87 -12.12 8.70 0.00
CA ILE A 87 -12.23 7.24 0.17
C ILE A 87 -13.42 6.87 1.06
N VAL A 88 -14.18 5.86 0.64
CA VAL A 88 -15.14 5.13 1.49
C VAL A 88 -14.54 3.79 1.91
N THR A 89 -14.65 3.45 3.19
CA THR A 89 -14.11 2.22 3.79
C THR A 89 -15.24 1.38 4.41
N PRO A 90 -15.01 0.08 4.70
CA PRO A 90 -16.03 -0.75 5.34
C PRO A 90 -16.48 -0.18 6.69
N ASN A 91 -17.71 -0.49 7.09
CA ASN A 91 -18.21 -0.10 8.40
C ASN A 91 -17.42 -0.80 9.51
N ARG A 92 -17.01 -0.05 10.54
CA ARG A 92 -16.19 -0.59 11.66
C ARG A 92 -17.02 -1.14 12.81
N ASP A 93 -18.28 -0.74 12.91
CA ASP A 93 -19.12 -1.01 14.08
C ASP A 93 -19.81 -2.36 13.95
N ALA A 94 -19.82 -3.14 15.04
CA ALA A 94 -20.59 -4.39 15.12
C ALA A 94 -22.10 -4.16 14.91
N ALA A 95 -22.61 -2.95 15.22
CA ALA A 95 -23.98 -2.56 14.95
C ALA A 95 -24.32 -2.51 13.45
N ALA A 96 -23.33 -2.40 12.55
CA ALA A 96 -23.55 -2.50 11.11
C ALA A 96 -24.09 -3.89 10.70
N ARG A 97 -23.84 -4.94 11.50
CA ARG A 97 -24.40 -6.29 11.27
C ARG A 97 -25.91 -6.38 11.51
N HIS A 98 -26.50 -5.38 12.18
CA HIS A 98 -27.95 -5.30 12.37
C HIS A 98 -28.62 -4.37 11.34
N ASP A 99 -27.84 -3.77 10.44
CA ASP A 99 -28.31 -2.91 9.34
C ASP A 99 -27.98 -3.57 8.00
N GLU A 100 -28.99 -4.20 7.40
CA GLU A 100 -28.87 -4.95 6.14
C GLU A 100 -28.26 -4.11 5.01
N ARG A 101 -28.49 -2.79 4.98
CA ARG A 101 -27.94 -1.92 3.93
C ARG A 101 -26.43 -1.76 4.08
N LYS A 102 -25.95 -1.63 5.32
CA LYS A 102 -24.51 -1.51 5.61
C LYS A 102 -23.79 -2.82 5.36
N GLU A 103 -24.40 -3.94 5.76
CA GLU A 103 -23.89 -5.27 5.48
C GLU A 103 -23.76 -5.49 3.96
N ASN A 104 -24.82 -5.22 3.19
CA ASN A 104 -24.79 -5.38 1.75
C ASN A 104 -23.74 -4.46 1.09
N PHE A 105 -23.59 -3.23 1.58
CA PHE A 105 -22.53 -2.32 1.12
C PHE A 105 -21.12 -2.89 1.38
N ASP A 106 -20.86 -3.41 2.58
CA ASP A 106 -19.55 -3.97 2.94
C ASP A 106 -19.23 -5.24 2.12
N VAL A 107 -20.24 -6.05 1.80
CA VAL A 107 -20.11 -7.20 0.89
C VAL A 107 -19.70 -6.73 -0.51
N GLU A 108 -20.41 -5.77 -1.10
CA GLU A 108 -20.05 -5.24 -2.41
C GLU A 108 -18.69 -4.55 -2.42
N LEU A 109 -18.35 -3.85 -1.34
CA LEU A 109 -17.04 -3.25 -1.17
C LEU A 109 -15.93 -4.31 -1.15
N SER A 110 -16.17 -5.47 -0.53
CA SER A 110 -15.22 -6.58 -0.53
C SER A 110 -14.97 -7.14 -1.94
N HIS A 111 -16.00 -7.21 -2.80
CA HIS A 111 -15.83 -7.60 -4.20
C HIS A 111 -14.94 -6.63 -4.98
N ALA A 112 -15.09 -5.32 -4.74
CA ALA A 112 -14.21 -4.33 -5.33
C ALA A 112 -12.76 -4.46 -4.85
N GLN A 113 -12.55 -4.79 -3.57
CA GLN A 113 -11.21 -5.04 -3.02
C GLN A 113 -10.52 -6.25 -3.67
N ILE A 114 -11.27 -7.31 -4.01
CA ILE A 114 -10.73 -8.47 -4.74
C ILE A 114 -10.09 -8.05 -6.06
N VAL A 115 -10.67 -7.09 -6.79
CA VAL A 115 -10.09 -6.58 -8.05
C VAL A 115 -8.73 -5.93 -7.79
N ALA A 116 -8.62 -5.13 -6.72
CA ALA A 116 -7.35 -4.51 -6.34
C ALA A 116 -6.32 -5.57 -5.93
N GLU A 117 -6.70 -6.56 -5.11
CA GLU A 117 -5.83 -7.68 -4.71
C GLU A 117 -5.33 -8.47 -5.93
N GLN A 118 -6.21 -8.76 -6.89
CA GLN A 118 -5.85 -9.43 -8.14
C GLN A 118 -4.86 -8.60 -8.97
N ALA A 119 -5.01 -7.27 -8.99
CA ALA A 119 -4.08 -6.37 -9.67
C ALA A 119 -2.68 -6.41 -9.03
N PHE A 120 -2.60 -6.35 -7.70
CA PHE A 120 -1.34 -6.50 -6.97
C PHE A 120 -0.72 -7.90 -7.18
N GLY A 121 -1.51 -8.96 -7.12
CA GLY A 121 -1.03 -10.31 -7.41
C GLY A 121 -0.54 -10.47 -8.86
N ALA A 122 -1.16 -9.80 -9.82
CA ALA A 122 -0.69 -9.77 -11.21
C ALA A 122 0.63 -9.00 -11.35
N LEU A 123 0.80 -7.89 -10.63
CA LEU A 123 2.03 -7.13 -10.58
C LEU A 123 3.19 -7.96 -10.01
N GLU A 124 2.97 -8.61 -8.87
CA GLU A 124 3.98 -9.46 -8.21
C GLU A 124 4.36 -10.67 -9.07
N ARG A 125 3.39 -11.32 -9.74
CA ARG A 125 3.66 -12.42 -10.68
C ARG A 125 4.44 -11.97 -11.91
N ARG A 126 4.16 -10.77 -12.42
CA ARG A 126 4.86 -10.22 -13.60
C ARG A 126 6.30 -9.84 -13.28
N PHE A 127 6.55 -9.36 -12.06
CA PHE A 127 7.88 -8.94 -11.62
C PHE A 127 8.28 -9.72 -10.36
N PRO A 128 8.85 -10.93 -10.51
CA PRO A 128 9.22 -11.78 -9.39
C PRO A 128 10.16 -11.13 -8.37
N ILE A 129 10.87 -10.06 -8.75
CA ILE A 129 11.69 -9.25 -7.84
C ILE A 129 10.86 -8.53 -6.75
N LEU A 130 9.57 -8.30 -6.98
CA LEU A 130 8.66 -7.70 -5.99
C LEU A 130 8.16 -8.73 -4.96
N TYR A 131 8.09 -10.01 -5.36
CA TYR A 131 7.67 -11.10 -4.49
C TYR A 131 8.84 -11.71 -3.71
N ASN A 132 9.99 -11.87 -4.38
CA ASN A 132 11.17 -12.48 -3.79
C ASN A 132 12.02 -11.45 -3.05
N ILE A 133 12.60 -11.85 -1.91
CA ILE A 133 13.63 -11.06 -1.23
C ILE A 133 14.90 -11.11 -2.09
N ALA A 134 15.07 -10.11 -2.95
CA ALA A 134 16.29 -9.97 -3.73
C ALA A 134 17.45 -9.53 -2.82
N ARG A 135 18.43 -10.41 -2.62
CA ARG A 135 19.70 -10.04 -1.98
C ARG A 135 20.59 -9.37 -3.02
N LEU A 136 20.53 -8.05 -3.10
CA LEU A 136 21.41 -7.27 -3.95
C LEU A 136 22.75 -7.07 -3.22
N SER A 137 23.84 -7.52 -3.84
CA SER A 137 25.18 -7.11 -3.41
C SER A 137 25.53 -5.79 -4.09
N ILE A 138 25.73 -4.74 -3.31
CA ILE A 138 26.20 -3.46 -3.85
C ILE A 138 27.69 -3.61 -4.14
N ARG A 139 28.05 -3.80 -5.42
CA ARG A 139 29.43 -3.65 -5.87
C ARG A 139 29.74 -2.17 -5.99
N ARG A 140 30.55 -1.64 -5.08
CA ARG A 140 31.14 -0.31 -5.23
C ARG A 140 32.20 -0.41 -6.33
N TYR A 141 31.95 0.25 -7.46
CA TYR A 141 33.01 0.53 -8.41
C TYR A 141 33.91 1.61 -7.80
N LYS A 142 35.22 1.35 -7.80
CA LYS A 142 36.26 2.31 -7.41
C LYS A 142 36.43 3.36 -8.51
#